data_AF-A0A834R8J9-F1
#
_entry.id   AF-A0A834R8J9-F1
#
_cell.length_a   1.000
_cell.length_b   1.000
_cell.length_c   1.000
_cell.angle_alpha   90.00
_cell.angle_beta   90.00
_cell.angle_gamma   90.00
#
_symmetry.space_group_name_H-M   'P 1'
#
loop_
_entity.id
_entity.type
_entity.pdbx_description
1 polymer ?
#
loop_
_entity_poly.entity_id
_entity_poly.type
_entity_poly.pdbx_seq_one_letter_code
_entity_poly.pdbx_strand_id
1 'polypeptide(L)'
;MKFSLIVAWSFLTTFFLIYLMAIRMVRGQFIISSAASPQNDIALSGTFNHQQSKIVDFNYHNQESLEQLLRLFAQRFPNLCQMYSIGKSVQGRDIWVMLVTKNPSEESLLKPNVKYVANMHGNEAVGRELLLHLIEYLVTNYESDSFVHYLLDNTRIHLVPSMNPDGFEAAIEGQCFGGTGRFNVRGIDLNRNFPDKFTSRHEKEQEEVTVIKNWINRIPFILSANLHGGALVASYPFDNTPVKMLSRWKLSYEPSLTPDNDVFKHLAEVYSFNHETMHLGKPCPDGSIEGFVNGTTNGAQWYPFSGGMQDYNYVHGSCMEITLELSCCKYPPRNQLPEFWRKNRKALLAYLNEVHQGIRGIITDTGGSPIADAILKIEGRDIPFKSSKRGEFWRILLPGSYVLHVQAIGYQPIKRSFVVQPGHQITYLDIELTSSLRPQANRLSSSLPMSSLNVQPFINRIGPRLFLKTKLSSISNRNEQTNQQSKTVSFDRSSDSTRLNSFVHDSNAPRLLWERSHSFEDSSRVKIFDNNTEQLEIVVKCNQLNIFVLNSPNFF
;
A
#
# COMPACT_ATOMS: atom_id res chain seq x y z
N MET A 1 7.04 71.73 17.76
CA MET A 1 6.85 70.29 18.07
C MET A 1 5.40 69.85 18.37
N LYS A 2 4.35 70.66 18.12
CA LYS A 2 2.94 70.20 18.29
C LYS A 2 2.16 69.93 16.99
N PHE A 3 2.73 70.25 15.81
CA PHE A 3 2.08 70.02 14.52
C PHE A 3 2.36 68.63 13.91
N SER A 4 3.38 67.91 14.40
CA SER A 4 3.79 66.61 13.83
C SER A 4 3.06 65.40 14.45
N LEU A 5 2.42 65.57 15.61
CA LEU A 5 1.67 64.49 16.28
C LEU A 5 0.24 64.34 15.76
N ILE A 6 -0.41 65.42 15.31
CA ILE A 6 -1.80 65.37 14.82
C ILE A 6 -1.86 64.65 13.47
N VAL A 7 -0.88 64.87 12.59
CA VAL A 7 -0.80 64.20 11.29
C VAL A 7 -0.51 62.70 11.46
N ALA A 8 0.39 62.33 12.39
CA ALA A 8 0.69 60.92 12.68
C ALA A 8 -0.52 60.16 13.25
N TRP A 9 -1.33 60.80 14.09
CA TRP A 9 -2.56 60.20 14.61
C TRP A 9 -3.64 60.04 13.54
N SER A 10 -3.80 61.01 12.64
CA SER A 10 -4.72 60.85 11.50
C SER A 10 -4.33 59.65 10.63
N PHE A 11 -3.05 59.48 10.28
CA PHE A 11 -2.62 58.34 9.46
C PHE A 11 -2.84 56.99 10.16
N LEU A 12 -2.57 56.87 11.47
CA LEU A 12 -2.83 55.62 12.20
C LEU A 12 -4.33 55.28 12.27
N THR A 13 -5.20 56.27 12.48
CA THR A 13 -6.65 56.03 12.56
C THR A 13 -7.24 55.62 11.21
N THR A 14 -6.80 56.21 10.10
CA THR A 14 -7.25 55.82 8.76
C THR A 14 -6.77 54.42 8.40
N PHE A 15 -5.53 54.06 8.74
CA PHE A 15 -4.99 52.72 8.50
C PHE A 15 -5.71 51.65 9.32
N PHE A 16 -6.06 51.96 10.57
CA PHE A 16 -6.82 51.06 11.44
C PHE A 16 -8.26 50.85 10.95
N LEU A 17 -8.92 51.90 10.43
CA LEU A 17 -10.26 51.80 9.85
C LEU A 17 -10.28 51.00 8.54
N ILE A 18 -9.27 51.18 7.68
CA ILE A 18 -9.11 50.38 6.45
C ILE A 18 -8.83 48.91 6.79
N TYR A 19 -7.99 48.66 7.81
CA TYR A 19 -7.73 47.30 8.31
C TYR A 19 -8.99 46.62 8.86
N LEU A 20 -9.83 47.33 9.61
CA LEU A 20 -11.12 46.81 10.10
C LEU A 20 -12.14 46.58 8.98
N MET A 21 -12.17 47.43 7.95
CA MET A 21 -13.00 47.22 6.76
C MET A 21 -12.54 46.01 5.94
N ALA A 22 -11.23 45.80 5.81
CA ALA A 22 -10.66 44.62 5.17
C ALA A 22 -11.00 43.33 5.93
N ILE A 23 -10.97 43.34 7.27
CA ILE A 23 -11.41 42.20 8.10
C ILE A 23 -12.91 41.92 7.91
N ARG A 24 -13.74 42.94 7.74
CA ARG A 24 -15.19 42.77 7.46
C ARG A 24 -15.47 42.25 6.05
N MET A 25 -14.63 42.52 5.07
CA MET A 25 -14.74 41.94 3.72
C MET A 25 -14.26 40.48 3.64
N VAL A 26 -13.32 40.07 4.50
CA VAL A 26 -12.83 38.68 4.57
C VAL A 26 -13.76 37.75 5.36
N ARG A 27 -14.63 38.30 6.21
CA ARG A 27 -15.68 37.55 6.94
C ARG A 27 -17.05 37.84 6.32
N GLY A 28 -17.33 37.21 5.19
CA GLY A 28 -18.59 37.33 4.46
C GLY A 28 -19.83 37.19 5.35
N GLN A 29 -20.52 38.31 5.56
CA GLN A 29 -21.87 38.36 6.10
C GLN A 29 -22.70 39.27 5.19
N PHE A 30 -23.39 38.66 4.23
CA PHE A 30 -24.46 39.31 3.49
C PHE A 30 -25.74 39.20 4.32
N ILE A 31 -26.24 40.36 4.79
CA ILE A 31 -27.60 40.49 5.30
C ILE A 31 -28.51 40.66 4.07
N ILE A 32 -29.37 39.67 3.80
CA ILE A 32 -30.45 39.79 2.80
C ILE A 32 -31.72 40.19 3.56
N SER A 33 -32.19 41.41 3.28
CA SER A 33 -33.50 41.90 3.69
C SER A 33 -34.60 41.40 2.74
N SER A 34 -35.66 40.87 3.32
CA SER A 34 -36.88 40.36 2.69
C SER A 34 -37.74 41.46 2.05
N ALA A 35 -38.26 41.21 0.85
CA ALA A 35 -39.46 41.84 0.33
C ALA A 35 -40.33 40.77 -0.35
N ALA A 36 -41.64 40.79 -0.05
CA ALA A 36 -42.61 39.76 -0.38
C ALA A 36 -43.59 40.18 -1.49
N SER A 37 -44.22 39.14 -2.08
CA SER A 37 -45.49 39.06 -2.85
C SER A 37 -45.40 38.90 -4.37
N PRO A 38 -46.39 38.25 -5.04
CA PRO A 38 -47.25 37.14 -4.59
C PRO A 38 -47.31 35.96 -5.59
N GLN A 39 -47.98 34.90 -5.11
CA GLN A 39 -48.22 33.56 -5.64
C GLN A 39 -48.69 33.43 -7.09
N ASN A 40 -48.27 32.32 -7.72
CA ASN A 40 -49.12 31.49 -8.57
C ASN A 40 -48.72 30.01 -8.39
N ASP A 41 -49.58 29.27 -7.71
CA ASP A 41 -49.45 27.84 -7.42
C ASP A 41 -49.82 27.01 -8.67
N ILE A 42 -48.89 26.16 -9.12
CA ILE A 42 -49.24 24.89 -9.77
C ILE A 42 -48.38 23.80 -9.13
N ALA A 43 -49.07 22.91 -8.43
CA ALA A 43 -48.51 21.85 -7.62
C ALA A 43 -47.82 20.76 -8.45
N LEU A 44 -46.56 20.47 -8.11
CA LEU A 44 -45.88 19.21 -8.38
C LEU A 44 -44.87 18.97 -7.24
N SER A 45 -45.38 18.85 -6.01
CA SER A 45 -44.56 18.54 -4.84
C SER A 45 -44.38 17.04 -4.67
N GLY A 46 -43.32 16.50 -5.26
CA GLY A 46 -42.56 15.41 -4.64
C GLY A 46 -41.42 16.05 -3.84
N THR A 47 -41.67 16.46 -2.60
CA THR A 47 -40.63 16.98 -1.72
C THR A 47 -39.66 15.85 -1.38
N PHE A 48 -38.50 15.83 -2.04
CA PHE A 48 -37.34 15.09 -1.56
C PHE A 48 -36.88 15.72 -0.25
N ASN A 49 -37.26 15.10 0.86
CA ASN A 49 -36.70 15.41 2.17
C ASN A 49 -35.20 15.13 2.14
N HIS A 50 -34.40 16.19 2.08
CA HIS A 50 -32.94 16.15 2.14
C HIS A 50 -32.43 15.92 3.57
N GLN A 51 -32.98 14.92 4.27
CA GLN A 51 -32.25 14.25 5.35
C GLN A 51 -31.59 13.03 4.72
N GLN A 52 -30.37 13.22 4.22
CA GLN A 52 -29.59 12.12 3.67
C GLN A 52 -29.24 11.19 4.84
N SER A 53 -30.07 10.16 5.04
CA SER A 53 -29.88 9.16 6.08
C SER A 53 -28.45 8.62 5.98
N LYS A 54 -27.70 8.68 7.08
CA LYS A 54 -26.39 8.05 7.20
C LYS A 54 -26.52 6.58 6.75
N ILE A 55 -25.76 6.20 5.72
CA ILE A 55 -25.72 4.88 5.10
C ILE A 55 -24.89 3.92 5.95
N VAL A 56 -23.76 4.39 6.49
CA VAL A 56 -22.84 3.55 7.30
C VAL A 56 -23.02 3.90 8.77
N ASP A 57 -23.49 2.95 9.56
CA ASP A 57 -23.54 3.11 11.01
C ASP A 57 -22.15 2.97 11.64
N PHE A 58 -22.01 3.28 12.94
CA PHE A 58 -20.74 3.11 13.65
C PHE A 58 -20.72 1.73 14.34
N ASN A 59 -20.80 0.67 13.56
CA ASN A 59 -20.60 -0.72 13.98
C ASN A 59 -19.47 -1.38 13.19
N TYR A 60 -19.02 -2.54 13.65
CA TYR A 60 -18.14 -3.39 12.88
C TYR A 60 -18.93 -4.20 11.85
N HIS A 61 -18.52 -4.11 10.59
CA HIS A 61 -19.18 -4.78 9.48
C HIS A 61 -18.44 -6.06 9.12
N ASN A 62 -19.02 -7.22 9.41
CA ASN A 62 -18.54 -8.51 8.89
C ASN A 62 -18.53 -8.53 7.36
N GLN A 63 -17.94 -9.55 6.76
CA GLN A 63 -17.74 -9.61 5.32
C GLN A 63 -19.04 -9.49 4.52
N GLU A 64 -20.11 -10.11 5.00
CA GLU A 64 -21.42 -10.04 4.35
C GLU A 64 -21.99 -8.62 4.39
N SER A 65 -21.99 -7.99 5.56
CA SER A 65 -22.49 -6.62 5.74
C SER A 65 -21.65 -5.61 4.95
N LEU A 66 -20.33 -5.81 4.92
CA LEU A 66 -19.40 -5.01 4.14
C LEU A 66 -19.73 -5.11 2.65
N GLU A 67 -19.91 -6.33 2.13
CA GLU A 67 -20.28 -6.53 0.74
C GLU A 67 -21.62 -5.87 0.40
N GLN A 68 -22.62 -5.99 1.27
CA GLN A 68 -23.92 -5.35 1.09
C GLN A 68 -23.81 -3.81 1.02
N LEU A 69 -23.00 -3.20 1.89
CA LEU A 69 -22.74 -1.76 1.87
C LEU A 69 -22.05 -1.33 0.57
N LEU A 70 -21.02 -2.05 0.13
CA LEU A 70 -20.33 -1.73 -1.13
C LEU A 70 -21.27 -1.85 -2.33
N ARG A 71 -22.12 -2.88 -2.38
CA ARG A 71 -23.14 -3.03 -3.42
C ARG A 71 -24.14 -1.87 -3.39
N LEU A 72 -24.57 -1.46 -2.20
CA LEU A 72 -25.48 -0.32 -2.01
C LEU A 72 -24.87 0.99 -2.53
N PHE A 73 -23.58 1.25 -2.25
CA PHE A 73 -22.89 2.44 -2.78
C PHE A 73 -22.83 2.44 -4.31
N ALA A 74 -22.43 1.31 -4.92
CA ALA A 74 -22.35 1.19 -6.37
C ALA A 74 -23.73 1.35 -7.05
N GLN A 75 -24.81 0.91 -6.39
CA GLN A 75 -26.18 1.06 -6.89
C GLN A 75 -26.72 2.48 -6.72
N ARG A 76 -26.45 3.12 -5.58
CA ARG A 76 -26.99 4.46 -5.24
C ARG A 76 -26.22 5.60 -5.89
N PHE A 77 -24.92 5.41 -6.15
CA PHE A 77 -24.04 6.42 -6.72
C PHE A 77 -23.28 5.88 -7.95
N PRO A 78 -23.95 5.39 -9.00
CA PRO A 78 -23.30 4.73 -10.14
C PRO A 78 -22.34 5.64 -10.93
N ASN A 79 -22.57 6.96 -10.88
CA ASN A 79 -21.68 7.95 -11.52
C ASN A 79 -20.43 8.26 -10.70
N LEU A 80 -20.36 7.81 -9.45
CA LEU A 80 -19.23 8.04 -8.53
C LEU A 80 -18.56 6.76 -8.05
N CYS A 81 -19.26 5.63 -8.09
CA CYS A 81 -18.82 4.37 -7.49
C CYS A 81 -18.84 3.20 -8.48
N GLN A 82 -17.78 2.40 -8.44
CA GLN A 82 -17.73 1.09 -9.09
C GLN A 82 -17.09 0.07 -8.14
N MET A 83 -17.86 -0.97 -7.81
CA MET A 83 -17.39 -2.09 -7.01
C MET A 83 -16.82 -3.19 -7.92
N TYR A 84 -15.67 -3.76 -7.55
CA TYR A 84 -15.12 -4.93 -8.21
C TYR A 84 -14.26 -5.77 -7.25
N SER A 85 -14.13 -7.07 -7.53
CA SER A 85 -13.25 -7.97 -6.78
C SER A 85 -11.89 -8.06 -7.48
N ILE A 86 -10.80 -8.00 -6.71
CA ILE A 86 -9.45 -8.25 -7.22
C ILE A 86 -9.02 -9.70 -7.12
N GLY A 87 -9.78 -10.52 -6.40
CA GLY A 87 -9.53 -11.93 -6.18
C GLY A 87 -10.15 -12.40 -4.88
N LYS A 88 -9.72 -13.57 -4.39
CA LYS A 88 -10.30 -14.20 -3.20
C LYS A 88 -9.24 -14.49 -2.15
N SER A 89 -9.65 -14.47 -0.88
CA SER A 89 -8.89 -15.01 0.24
C SER A 89 -8.78 -16.53 0.16
N VAL A 90 -8.01 -17.13 1.08
CA VAL A 90 -7.89 -18.59 1.20
C VAL A 90 -9.25 -19.26 1.43
N GLN A 91 -10.16 -18.68 2.22
CA GLN A 91 -11.52 -19.21 2.43
C GLN A 91 -12.53 -18.80 1.35
N GLY A 92 -12.06 -18.21 0.23
CA GLY A 92 -12.91 -17.89 -0.91
C GLY A 92 -13.71 -16.59 -0.78
N ARG A 93 -13.41 -15.74 0.20
CA ARG A 93 -14.04 -14.41 0.35
C ARG A 93 -13.46 -13.45 -0.65
N ASP A 94 -14.31 -12.70 -1.33
CA ASP A 94 -13.84 -11.67 -2.26
C ASP A 94 -13.06 -10.57 -1.52
N ILE A 95 -11.92 -10.20 -2.08
CA ILE A 95 -11.18 -9.00 -1.70
C ILE A 95 -11.76 -7.87 -2.55
N TRP A 96 -12.71 -7.16 -1.94
CA TRP A 96 -13.48 -6.12 -2.61
C TRP A 96 -12.72 -4.80 -2.69
N VAL A 97 -12.90 -4.13 -3.83
CA VAL A 97 -12.45 -2.76 -4.06
C VAL A 97 -13.65 -1.89 -4.40
N MET A 98 -13.71 -0.71 -3.80
CA MET A 98 -14.57 0.38 -4.24
C MET A 98 -13.73 1.43 -4.96
N LEU A 99 -13.92 1.58 -6.26
CA LEU A 99 -13.44 2.73 -7.01
C LEU A 99 -14.41 3.90 -6.77
N VAL A 100 -13.91 5.00 -6.23
CA VAL A 100 -14.64 6.25 -6.02
C VAL A 100 -14.01 7.35 -6.88
N THR A 101 -14.73 7.81 -7.90
CA THR A 101 -14.28 8.82 -8.87
C THR A 101 -15.46 9.29 -9.74
N LYS A 102 -15.41 10.52 -10.27
CA LYS A 102 -16.37 10.94 -11.31
C LYS A 102 -16.23 10.04 -12.54
N ASN A 103 -17.36 9.47 -12.98
CA ASN A 103 -17.50 8.58 -14.13
C ASN A 103 -16.53 7.38 -14.06
N PRO A 104 -16.72 6.41 -13.15
CA PRO A 104 -15.78 5.31 -12.94
C PRO A 104 -15.54 4.44 -14.18
N SER A 105 -16.53 4.36 -15.08
CA SER A 105 -16.44 3.68 -16.37
C SER A 105 -15.51 4.35 -17.39
N GLU A 106 -15.15 5.62 -17.17
CA GLU A 106 -14.26 6.38 -18.06
C GLU A 106 -12.83 6.41 -17.51
N GLU A 107 -11.87 5.95 -18.31
CA GLU A 107 -10.45 6.08 -17.99
C GLU A 107 -9.88 7.35 -18.63
N SER A 108 -10.09 8.49 -18.00
CA SER A 108 -9.48 9.76 -18.43
C SER A 108 -7.95 9.66 -18.48
N LEU A 109 -7.32 10.31 -19.46
CA LEU A 109 -5.87 10.44 -19.52
C LEU A 109 -5.35 11.29 -18.36
N LEU A 110 -4.17 10.95 -17.84
CA LEU A 110 -3.43 11.67 -16.80
C LEU A 110 -4.14 11.82 -15.45
N LYS A 111 -5.32 11.21 -15.27
CA LYS A 111 -6.05 11.12 -14.00
C LYS A 111 -5.40 10.04 -13.12
N PRO A 112 -4.65 10.41 -12.06
CA PRO A 112 -3.87 9.44 -11.29
C PRO A 112 -4.75 8.45 -10.52
N ASN A 113 -4.26 7.22 -10.39
CA ASN A 113 -4.86 6.22 -9.51
C ASN A 113 -4.16 6.26 -8.14
N VAL A 114 -4.95 6.32 -7.09
CA VAL A 114 -4.50 6.22 -5.70
C VAL A 114 -5.21 5.07 -5.01
N LYS A 115 -4.62 4.51 -3.96
CA LYS A 115 -5.31 3.48 -3.18
C LYS A 115 -5.14 3.61 -1.67
N TYR A 116 -6.17 3.15 -0.96
CA TYR A 116 -6.01 2.75 0.43
C TYR A 116 -6.29 1.27 0.58
N VAL A 117 -5.47 0.59 1.37
CA VAL A 117 -5.65 -0.80 1.73
C VAL A 117 -5.74 -0.89 3.24
N ALA A 118 -6.77 -1.53 3.78
CA ALA A 118 -6.94 -1.68 5.21
C ALA A 118 -7.06 -3.14 5.61
N ASN A 119 -6.86 -3.39 6.91
CA ASN A 119 -7.19 -4.66 7.54
C ASN A 119 -6.48 -5.84 6.87
N MET A 120 -5.18 -5.64 6.55
CA MET A 120 -4.29 -6.74 6.14
C MET A 120 -3.93 -7.63 7.33
N HIS A 121 -3.90 -7.06 8.53
CA HIS A 121 -4.09 -7.82 9.76
C HIS A 121 -5.57 -7.75 10.14
N GLY A 122 -6.23 -8.90 10.22
CA GLY A 122 -7.68 -8.98 10.40
C GLY A 122 -8.17 -8.41 11.73
N ASN A 123 -7.36 -8.47 12.79
CA ASN A 123 -7.69 -7.88 14.10
C ASN A 123 -7.38 -6.38 14.21
N GLU A 124 -6.83 -5.75 13.18
CA GLU A 124 -6.57 -4.31 13.13
C GLU A 124 -7.75 -3.65 12.40
N ALA A 125 -8.85 -3.47 13.14
CA ALA A 125 -10.19 -3.28 12.59
C ALA A 125 -10.54 -1.83 12.24
N VAL A 126 -9.87 -0.84 12.83
CA VAL A 126 -10.22 0.59 12.65
C VAL A 126 -10.12 1.02 11.19
N GLY A 127 -9.05 0.64 10.49
CA GLY A 127 -8.87 0.99 9.07
C GLY A 127 -10.01 0.50 8.18
N ARG A 128 -10.55 -0.70 8.46
CA ARG A 128 -11.68 -1.29 7.71
C ARG A 128 -12.88 -0.36 7.71
N GLU A 129 -13.31 0.07 8.90
CA GLU A 129 -14.49 0.91 9.08
C GLU A 129 -14.24 2.34 8.60
N LEU A 130 -13.03 2.88 8.78
CA LEU A 130 -12.68 4.20 8.26
C LEU A 130 -12.79 4.27 6.74
N LEU A 131 -12.45 3.21 6.01
CA LEU A 131 -12.61 3.20 4.55
C LEU A 131 -14.09 3.16 4.13
N LEU A 132 -14.98 2.50 4.88
CA LEU A 132 -16.43 2.54 4.62
C LEU A 132 -17.01 3.95 4.85
N HIS A 133 -16.63 4.60 5.95
CA HIS A 133 -17.01 5.99 6.19
C HIS A 133 -16.40 6.98 5.21
N LEU A 134 -15.20 6.71 4.70
CA LEU A 134 -14.58 7.52 3.65
C LEU A 134 -15.36 7.43 2.34
N ILE A 135 -15.80 6.23 1.94
CA ILE A 135 -16.68 6.04 0.77
C ILE A 135 -17.95 6.89 0.94
N GLU A 136 -18.64 6.74 2.08
CA GLU A 136 -19.84 7.51 2.39
C GLU A 136 -19.58 9.03 2.30
N TYR A 137 -18.51 9.52 2.92
CA TYR A 137 -18.18 10.93 2.94
C TYR A 137 -17.94 11.48 1.54
N LEU A 138 -17.13 10.79 0.73
CA LEU A 138 -16.79 11.22 -0.62
C LEU A 138 -18.04 11.31 -1.51
N VAL A 139 -18.91 10.29 -1.49
CA VAL A 139 -20.07 10.27 -2.39
C VAL A 139 -21.20 11.20 -1.94
N THR A 140 -21.37 11.40 -0.63
CA THR A 140 -22.42 12.27 -0.11
C THR A 140 -22.05 13.75 -0.13
N ASN A 141 -20.76 14.09 -0.19
CA ASN A 141 -20.29 15.47 -0.21
C ASN A 141 -19.80 15.94 -1.59
N TYR A 142 -19.90 15.10 -2.63
CA TYR A 142 -19.44 15.45 -3.99
C TYR A 142 -20.05 16.74 -4.56
N GLU A 143 -21.33 16.99 -4.29
CA GLU A 143 -22.04 18.17 -4.80
C GLU A 143 -21.90 19.41 -3.88
N SER A 144 -21.55 19.21 -2.60
CA SER A 144 -21.60 20.26 -1.57
C SER A 144 -20.23 20.73 -1.07
N ASP A 145 -19.20 19.87 -1.14
CA ASP A 145 -17.84 20.18 -0.69
C ASP A 145 -16.94 20.33 -1.92
N SER A 146 -16.45 21.55 -2.15
CA SER A 146 -15.62 21.89 -3.32
C SER A 146 -14.30 21.09 -3.39
N PHE A 147 -13.74 20.74 -2.23
CA PHE A 147 -12.51 19.94 -2.18
C PHE A 147 -12.79 18.49 -2.54
N VAL A 148 -13.88 17.90 -2.03
CA VAL A 148 -14.31 16.55 -2.43
C VAL A 148 -14.66 16.50 -3.91
N HIS A 149 -15.37 17.51 -4.42
CA HIS A 149 -15.68 17.64 -5.84
C HIS A 149 -14.41 17.63 -6.69
N TYR A 150 -13.44 18.50 -6.37
CA TYR A 150 -12.14 18.55 -7.03
C TYR A 150 -11.42 17.19 -7.00
N LEU A 151 -11.39 16.53 -5.84
CA LEU A 151 -10.72 15.26 -5.67
C LEU A 151 -11.35 14.17 -6.55
N LEU A 152 -12.67 14.02 -6.57
CA LEU A 152 -13.31 12.97 -7.38
C LEU A 152 -13.27 13.27 -8.90
N ASP A 153 -13.25 14.54 -9.29
CA ASP A 153 -13.07 14.94 -10.69
C ASP A 153 -11.66 14.63 -11.19
N ASN A 154 -10.64 14.74 -10.32
CA ASN A 154 -9.24 14.69 -10.72
C ASN A 154 -8.49 13.43 -10.27
N THR A 155 -9.07 12.57 -9.44
CA THR A 155 -8.41 11.37 -8.90
C THR A 155 -9.28 10.13 -9.07
N ARG A 156 -8.65 8.98 -9.33
CA ARG A 156 -9.29 7.66 -9.24
C ARG A 156 -8.89 7.01 -7.91
N ILE A 157 -9.81 6.99 -6.94
CA ILE A 157 -9.54 6.52 -5.58
C ILE A 157 -10.01 5.08 -5.44
N HIS A 158 -9.09 4.15 -5.20
CA HIS A 158 -9.42 2.74 -5.01
C HIS A 158 -9.30 2.33 -3.54
N LEU A 159 -10.39 1.90 -2.94
CA LEU A 159 -10.44 1.59 -1.52
C LEU A 159 -10.63 0.10 -1.33
N VAL A 160 -9.71 -0.55 -0.60
CA VAL A 160 -9.79 -1.96 -0.17
C VAL A 160 -10.04 -1.97 1.34
N PRO A 161 -11.30 -2.02 1.80
CA PRO A 161 -11.60 -2.06 3.23
C PRO A 161 -10.98 -3.24 3.97
N SER A 162 -10.79 -4.38 3.28
CA SER A 162 -10.33 -5.61 3.90
C SER A 162 -9.48 -6.45 2.98
N MET A 163 -8.16 -6.42 3.17
CA MET A 163 -7.23 -7.33 2.50
C MET A 163 -7.25 -8.74 3.11
N ASN A 164 -7.48 -8.86 4.42
CA ASN A 164 -7.54 -10.15 5.14
C ASN A 164 -8.94 -10.39 5.76
N PRO A 165 -9.97 -10.63 4.93
CA PRO A 165 -11.32 -10.86 5.44
C PRO A 165 -11.42 -12.12 6.31
N ASP A 166 -10.64 -13.16 6.03
CA ASP A 166 -10.64 -14.40 6.82
C ASP A 166 -10.13 -14.14 8.26
N GLY A 167 -9.07 -13.34 8.40
CA GLY A 167 -8.55 -12.91 9.69
C GLY A 167 -9.56 -12.05 10.45
N PHE A 168 -10.27 -11.14 9.77
CA PHE A 168 -11.28 -10.29 10.41
C PHE A 168 -12.43 -11.08 11.02
N GLU A 169 -12.95 -12.07 10.28
CA GLU A 169 -14.02 -12.95 10.79
C GLU A 169 -13.60 -13.77 12.02
N ALA A 170 -12.30 -14.01 12.20
CA ALA A 170 -11.74 -14.72 13.36
C ALA A 170 -11.32 -13.78 14.50
N ALA A 171 -11.34 -12.46 14.29
CA ALA A 171 -10.94 -11.47 15.26
C ALA A 171 -12.09 -11.11 16.22
N ILE A 172 -11.76 -10.69 17.44
CA ILE A 172 -12.73 -10.46 18.51
C ILE A 172 -12.66 -9.00 18.96
N GLU A 173 -13.80 -8.32 18.94
CA GLU A 173 -13.95 -6.94 19.43
C GLU A 173 -13.48 -6.80 20.88
N GLY A 174 -12.76 -5.72 21.18
CA GLY A 174 -12.20 -5.43 22.49
C GLY A 174 -10.80 -6.01 22.72
N GLN A 175 -10.26 -6.84 21.81
CA GLN A 175 -8.88 -7.31 21.89
C GLN A 175 -7.91 -6.24 21.39
N CYS A 176 -7.37 -5.46 22.33
CA CYS A 176 -6.43 -4.37 22.02
C CYS A 176 -5.01 -4.84 21.72
N PHE A 177 -4.53 -5.88 22.40
CA PHE A 177 -3.14 -6.34 22.34
C PHE A 177 -3.10 -7.82 21.94
N GLY A 178 -2.40 -8.13 20.85
CA GLY A 178 -2.40 -9.49 20.30
C GLY A 178 -3.79 -9.93 19.85
N GLY A 179 -4.12 -11.20 20.07
CA GLY A 179 -5.43 -11.78 19.76
C GLY A 179 -5.48 -12.65 18.51
N THR A 180 -6.64 -13.23 18.27
CA THR A 180 -6.91 -14.02 17.05
C THR A 180 -7.18 -13.10 15.87
N GLY A 181 -6.92 -13.57 14.65
CA GLY A 181 -7.29 -12.86 13.43
C GLY A 181 -6.24 -11.93 12.83
N ARG A 182 -5.04 -11.78 13.43
CA ARG A 182 -3.94 -11.03 12.79
C ARG A 182 -3.52 -11.67 11.46
N PHE A 183 -3.13 -12.93 11.50
CA PHE A 183 -2.64 -13.68 10.34
C PHE A 183 -3.79 -14.01 9.37
N ASN A 184 -3.47 -14.42 8.15
CA ASN A 184 -4.47 -15.07 7.31
C ASN A 184 -4.88 -16.44 7.90
N VAL A 185 -5.86 -17.12 7.30
CA VAL A 185 -6.36 -18.41 7.83
C VAL A 185 -5.29 -19.51 7.89
N ARG A 186 -4.18 -19.37 7.14
CA ARG A 186 -3.04 -20.31 7.16
C ARG A 186 -1.99 -19.96 8.22
N GLY A 187 -2.23 -18.96 9.04
CA GLY A 187 -1.30 -18.52 10.07
C GLY A 187 -0.09 -17.74 9.52
N ILE A 188 -0.20 -17.19 8.30
CA ILE A 188 0.86 -16.40 7.68
C ILE A 188 0.58 -14.91 7.85
N ASP A 189 1.61 -14.15 8.23
CA ASP A 189 1.57 -12.69 8.28
C ASP A 189 1.68 -12.14 6.86
N LEU A 190 0.58 -11.55 6.36
CA LEU A 190 0.53 -10.99 5.01
C LEU A 190 1.52 -9.83 4.85
N ASN A 191 1.83 -9.08 5.92
CA ASN A 191 2.83 -8.01 5.91
C ASN A 191 4.26 -8.52 6.19
N ARG A 192 4.49 -9.82 6.04
CA ARG A 192 5.81 -10.45 5.96
C ARG A 192 5.98 -11.32 4.71
N ASN A 193 4.96 -11.41 3.85
CA ASN A 193 4.89 -12.40 2.78
C ASN A 193 5.13 -11.82 1.38
N PHE A 194 5.32 -10.50 1.24
CA PHE A 194 5.71 -9.89 -0.04
C PHE A 194 7.19 -10.16 -0.36
N PRO A 195 7.58 -10.12 -1.64
CA PRO A 195 8.99 -10.05 -2.03
C PRO A 195 9.68 -8.84 -1.39
N ASP A 196 10.88 -9.06 -0.85
CA ASP A 196 11.64 -8.06 -0.13
C ASP A 196 12.83 -7.55 -0.95
N LYS A 197 13.19 -6.27 -0.76
CA LYS A 197 14.30 -5.64 -1.48
C LYS A 197 15.68 -6.16 -1.06
N PHE A 198 15.87 -6.47 0.22
CA PHE A 198 17.18 -6.74 0.80
C PHE A 198 17.42 -8.23 1.08
N THR A 199 16.35 -9.02 1.18
CA THR A 199 16.40 -10.43 1.54
C THR A 199 15.62 -11.28 0.57
N SER A 200 16.22 -12.39 0.13
CA SER A 200 15.49 -13.40 -0.65
C SER A 200 14.61 -14.23 0.28
N ARG A 201 13.31 -14.29 0.00
CA ARG A 201 12.36 -15.15 0.72
C ARG A 201 11.99 -16.36 -0.13
N HIS A 202 11.87 -17.52 0.52
CA HIS A 202 11.47 -18.79 -0.10
C HIS A 202 10.09 -19.27 0.40
N GLU A 203 9.41 -18.47 1.22
CA GLU A 203 8.06 -18.77 1.67
C GLU A 203 7.07 -18.71 0.50
N LYS A 204 6.07 -19.60 0.52
CA LYS A 204 5.01 -19.59 -0.48
C LYS A 204 4.17 -18.31 -0.31
N GLU A 205 4.01 -17.57 -1.40
CA GLU A 205 3.11 -16.43 -1.44
C GLU A 205 1.66 -16.86 -1.18
N GLN A 206 0.98 -16.13 -0.31
CA GLN A 206 -0.43 -16.35 0.01
C GLN A 206 -1.32 -15.81 -1.11
N GLU A 207 -2.55 -16.32 -1.17
CA GLU A 207 -3.57 -15.94 -2.12
C GLU A 207 -3.86 -14.43 -2.05
N GLU A 208 -4.00 -13.88 -0.84
CA GLU A 208 -4.24 -12.45 -0.61
C GLU A 208 -3.11 -11.57 -1.15
N VAL A 209 -1.85 -11.98 -0.92
CA VAL A 209 -0.65 -11.27 -1.39
C VAL A 209 -0.56 -11.33 -2.91
N THR A 210 -0.79 -12.50 -3.50
CA THR A 210 -0.77 -12.69 -4.95
C THR A 210 -1.80 -11.80 -5.64
N VAL A 211 -3.00 -11.70 -5.06
CA VAL A 211 -4.09 -10.85 -5.55
C VAL A 211 -3.70 -9.37 -5.53
N ILE A 212 -3.13 -8.88 -4.43
CA ILE A 212 -2.68 -7.49 -4.33
C ILE A 212 -1.53 -7.19 -5.31
N LYS A 213 -0.55 -8.09 -5.43
CA LYS A 213 0.55 -7.92 -6.41
C LYS A 213 0.03 -7.84 -7.84
N ASN A 214 -0.90 -8.73 -8.21
CA ASN A 214 -1.52 -8.72 -9.53
C ASN A 214 -2.30 -7.42 -9.77
N TRP A 215 -2.95 -6.89 -8.75
CA TRP A 215 -3.66 -5.62 -8.84
C TRP A 215 -2.70 -4.43 -9.02
N ILE A 216 -1.62 -4.36 -8.23
CA ILE A 216 -0.55 -3.36 -8.38
C ILE A 216 0.07 -3.40 -9.78
N ASN A 217 0.26 -4.58 -10.36
CA ASN A 217 0.81 -4.73 -11.71
C ASN A 217 -0.16 -4.31 -12.83
N ARG A 218 -1.47 -4.26 -12.55
CA ARG A 218 -2.51 -3.98 -13.56
C ARG A 218 -2.86 -2.50 -13.65
N ILE A 219 -2.79 -1.77 -12.54
CA ILE A 219 -3.20 -0.36 -12.46
C ILE A 219 -1.98 0.48 -12.07
N PRO A 220 -1.67 1.57 -12.79
CA PRO A 220 -0.57 2.46 -12.44
C PRO A 220 -0.94 3.30 -11.20
N PHE A 221 -0.75 2.73 -10.01
CA PHE A 221 -0.93 3.42 -8.73
C PHE A 221 0.23 4.36 -8.43
N ILE A 222 -0.08 5.59 -8.05
CA ILE A 222 0.92 6.64 -7.82
C ILE A 222 1.15 6.83 -6.32
N LEU A 223 0.06 6.92 -5.56
CA LEU A 223 0.06 7.10 -4.11
C LEU A 223 -0.74 5.98 -3.45
N SER A 224 -0.28 5.54 -2.27
CA SER A 224 -0.96 4.53 -1.48
C SER A 224 -0.78 4.76 0.01
N ALA A 225 -1.69 4.26 0.83
CA ALA A 225 -1.34 3.93 2.21
C ALA A 225 -2.00 2.62 2.64
N ASN A 226 -1.32 1.89 3.51
CA ASN A 226 -1.88 0.73 4.18
C ASN A 226 -2.23 1.07 5.64
N LEU A 227 -3.43 0.71 6.09
CA LEU A 227 -4.00 1.14 7.37
C LEU A 227 -3.96 0.00 8.40
N HIS A 228 -3.32 0.28 9.53
CA HIS A 228 -3.00 -0.63 10.62
C HIS A 228 -3.50 -0.14 11.98
N GLY A 229 -3.34 -1.00 12.99
CA GLY A 229 -3.55 -0.68 14.39
C GLY A 229 -2.54 -1.41 15.27
N GLY A 230 -2.32 -0.86 16.46
CA GLY A 230 -1.29 -1.29 17.41
C GLY A 230 -0.39 -0.16 17.86
N ALA A 231 -0.41 0.98 17.17
CA ALA A 231 0.25 2.22 17.55
C ALA A 231 -0.54 3.45 17.03
N LEU A 232 0.04 4.64 17.15
CA LEU A 232 -0.47 5.84 16.48
C LEU A 232 0.72 6.63 15.89
N VAL A 233 1.02 6.37 14.63
CA VAL A 233 2.19 6.90 13.89
C VAL A 233 2.02 6.69 12.38
N ALA A 234 2.56 7.61 11.57
CA ALA A 234 2.76 7.40 10.14
C ALA A 234 4.18 6.86 9.89
N SER A 235 4.29 5.57 9.58
CA SER A 235 5.55 4.90 9.25
C SER A 235 5.82 5.00 7.75
N TYR A 236 7.05 5.29 7.35
CA TYR A 236 7.45 5.43 5.96
C TYR A 236 8.67 4.58 5.59
N PRO A 237 8.85 4.22 4.30
CA PRO A 237 9.87 3.28 3.88
C PRO A 237 11.31 3.74 4.14
N PHE A 238 12.28 2.82 4.16
CA PHE A 238 12.08 1.36 4.08
C PHE A 238 11.70 0.75 5.43
N ASP A 239 10.89 -0.31 5.41
CA ASP A 239 10.57 -1.15 6.58
C ASP A 239 11.70 -2.11 6.92
N ASN A 240 12.53 -2.47 5.94
CA ASN A 240 13.67 -3.35 6.13
C ASN A 240 15.02 -2.63 5.93
N THR A 241 16.08 -3.27 6.35
CA THR A 241 17.45 -2.74 6.29
C THR A 241 18.38 -3.73 5.57
N PRO A 242 19.41 -3.24 4.84
CA PRO A 242 20.46 -4.12 4.33
C PRO A 242 21.07 -4.96 5.45
N VAL A 243 21.40 -6.23 5.17
CA VAL A 243 21.98 -7.15 6.18
C VAL A 243 23.22 -6.56 6.88
N LYS A 244 24.00 -5.74 6.18
CA LYS A 244 25.19 -5.07 6.72
C LYS A 244 24.88 -4.01 7.80
N MET A 245 23.66 -3.51 7.86
CA MET A 245 23.19 -2.55 8.87
C MET A 245 22.62 -3.24 10.12
N LEU A 246 22.39 -4.56 10.07
CA LEU A 246 22.02 -5.35 11.24
C LEU A 246 23.25 -5.56 12.14
N SER A 247 23.43 -4.68 13.13
CA SER A 247 24.42 -4.89 14.18
C SER A 247 23.84 -5.75 15.31
N ARG A 248 24.59 -6.77 15.75
CA ARG A 248 24.22 -7.61 16.91
C ARG A 248 24.28 -6.88 18.26
N TRP A 249 24.81 -5.64 18.28
CA TRP A 249 25.15 -4.92 19.52
C TRP A 249 24.63 -3.48 19.57
N LYS A 250 23.78 -3.05 18.63
CA LYS A 250 23.17 -1.71 18.68
C LYS A 250 21.88 -1.75 19.50
N LEU A 251 21.74 -0.78 20.41
CA LEU A 251 20.55 -0.58 21.25
C LEU A 251 19.37 0.03 20.47
N SER A 252 19.63 0.63 19.31
CA SER A 252 18.64 1.24 18.42
C SER A 252 18.95 0.95 16.95
N TYR A 253 17.92 0.81 16.12
CA TYR A 253 18.08 0.63 14.67
C TYR A 253 18.33 1.97 13.98
N GLU A 254 19.17 1.96 12.95
CA GLU A 254 19.41 3.13 12.09
C GLU A 254 18.32 3.23 11.02
N PRO A 255 17.93 4.43 10.59
CA PRO A 255 16.96 4.58 9.51
C PRO A 255 17.49 4.01 8.18
N SER A 256 16.61 3.28 7.48
CA SER A 256 16.85 2.75 6.14
C SER A 256 16.21 3.67 5.11
N LEU A 257 16.99 4.63 4.61
CA LEU A 257 16.47 5.72 3.78
C LEU A 257 16.20 5.28 2.34
N THR A 258 15.11 5.76 1.75
CA THR A 258 14.86 5.63 0.31
C THR A 258 15.54 6.73 -0.50
N PRO A 259 15.72 6.54 -1.82
CA PRO A 259 16.10 7.63 -2.73
C PRO A 259 15.12 8.82 -2.76
N ASP A 260 13.88 8.65 -2.28
CA ASP A 260 12.83 9.67 -2.22
C ASP A 260 12.41 9.94 -0.77
N ASN A 261 13.37 9.85 0.16
CA ASN A 261 13.10 9.97 1.60
C ASN A 261 12.46 11.32 1.97
N ASP A 262 12.83 12.39 1.27
CA ASP A 262 12.23 13.71 1.41
C ASP A 262 10.72 13.68 1.14
N VAL A 263 10.31 13.03 0.04
CA VAL A 263 8.90 12.86 -0.34
C VAL A 263 8.18 11.99 0.67
N PHE A 264 8.75 10.84 1.05
CA PHE A 264 8.10 9.93 2.00
C PHE A 264 7.91 10.53 3.39
N LYS A 265 8.91 11.26 3.89
CA LYS A 265 8.78 11.98 5.16
C LYS A 265 7.71 13.05 5.06
N HIS A 266 7.65 13.80 3.96
CA HIS A 266 6.58 14.76 3.71
C HIS A 266 5.19 14.12 3.71
N LEU A 267 5.02 13.00 3.00
CA LEU A 267 3.77 12.25 2.94
C LEU A 267 3.31 11.78 4.33
N ALA A 268 4.23 11.27 5.15
CA ALA A 268 3.95 10.87 6.53
C ALA A 268 3.56 12.08 7.42
N GLU A 269 4.28 13.19 7.29
CA GLU A 269 3.97 14.43 8.01
C GLU A 269 2.61 15.01 7.60
N VAL A 270 2.25 15.00 6.30
CA VAL A 270 0.92 15.44 5.83
C VAL A 270 -0.19 14.69 6.54
N TYR A 271 -0.07 13.37 6.67
CA TYR A 271 -1.07 12.59 7.42
C TYR A 271 -1.03 12.95 8.92
N SER A 272 0.15 12.89 9.53
CA SER A 272 0.33 13.07 10.98
C SER A 272 -0.15 14.44 11.49
N PHE A 273 0.18 15.53 10.78
CA PHE A 273 -0.20 16.89 11.15
C PHE A 273 -1.66 17.23 10.82
N ASN A 274 -2.29 16.53 9.88
CA ASN A 274 -3.73 16.66 9.64
C ASN A 274 -4.56 15.74 10.53
N HIS A 275 -3.94 14.71 11.12
CA HIS A 275 -4.54 13.90 12.17
C HIS A 275 -4.53 14.69 13.48
N GLU A 276 -5.61 14.58 14.25
CA GLU A 276 -5.84 15.41 15.42
C GLU A 276 -4.76 15.29 16.51
N THR A 277 -4.25 14.08 16.76
CA THR A 277 -3.31 13.83 17.86
C THR A 277 -2.03 13.11 17.46
N MET A 278 -1.84 12.73 16.20
CA MET A 278 -0.71 11.87 15.80
C MET A 278 0.59 12.63 15.90
N HIS A 279 0.61 13.87 15.38
CA HIS A 279 1.76 14.78 15.43
C HIS A 279 2.26 15.10 16.84
N LEU A 280 1.44 14.88 17.88
CA LEU A 280 1.85 15.05 19.28
C LEU A 280 2.88 14.00 19.71
N GLY A 281 3.06 12.94 18.93
CA GLY A 281 4.06 11.91 19.16
C GLY A 281 3.80 11.04 20.38
N LYS A 282 2.54 10.96 20.84
CA LYS A 282 2.11 10.16 22.00
C LYS A 282 1.20 9.03 21.53
N PRO A 283 1.76 7.87 21.15
CA PRO A 283 1.00 6.86 20.44
C PRO A 283 -0.08 6.17 21.29
N CYS A 284 0.23 5.87 22.55
CA CYS A 284 -0.65 5.16 23.47
C CYS A 284 -0.79 5.92 24.80
N PRO A 285 -2.00 6.03 25.38
CA PRO A 285 -2.23 6.77 26.63
C PRO A 285 -1.49 6.22 27.85
N ASP A 286 -1.21 4.91 27.86
CA ASP A 286 -0.53 4.21 28.96
C ASP A 286 1.00 4.30 28.91
N GLY A 287 1.56 4.93 27.86
CA GLY A 287 3.00 5.01 27.66
C GLY A 287 3.65 3.68 27.26
N SER A 288 2.88 2.69 26.82
CA SER A 288 3.38 1.38 26.40
C SER A 288 4.28 1.41 25.15
N ILE A 289 4.20 2.49 24.37
CA ILE A 289 4.98 2.69 23.15
C ILE A 289 5.73 4.02 23.27
N GLU A 290 7.03 3.98 22.93
CA GLU A 290 7.88 5.17 22.90
C GLU A 290 7.33 6.23 21.93
N GLY A 291 7.55 7.51 22.25
CA GLY A 291 7.02 8.60 21.44
C GLY A 291 7.68 8.70 20.06
N PHE A 292 6.88 9.06 19.06
CA PHE A 292 7.35 9.30 17.69
C PHE A 292 7.41 10.79 17.42
N VAL A 293 8.60 11.34 17.17
CA VAL A 293 8.73 12.78 16.86
C VAL A 293 7.88 13.13 15.64
N ASN A 294 7.07 14.18 15.77
CA ASN A 294 6.07 14.61 14.78
C ASN A 294 5.05 13.52 14.40
N GLY A 295 4.90 12.45 15.18
CA GLY A 295 4.02 11.33 14.86
C GLY A 295 4.44 10.56 13.61
N THR A 296 5.73 10.57 13.27
CA THR A 296 6.28 9.88 12.09
C THR A 296 7.47 9.01 12.46
N THR A 297 7.73 7.98 11.66
CA THR A 297 8.94 7.15 11.82
C THR A 297 9.37 6.54 10.49
N ASN A 298 10.68 6.32 10.31
CA ASN A 298 11.14 5.37 9.31
C ASN A 298 10.85 3.95 9.82
N GLY A 299 10.33 3.07 8.96
CA GLY A 299 9.91 1.71 9.36
C GLY A 299 11.04 0.90 9.97
N ALA A 300 12.19 0.83 9.29
CA ALA A 300 13.35 0.09 9.78
C ALA A 300 13.97 0.69 11.05
N GLN A 301 13.88 2.01 11.25
CA GLN A 301 14.32 2.67 12.48
C GLN A 301 13.44 2.28 13.68
N TRP A 302 12.14 2.11 13.45
CA TRP A 302 11.20 1.68 14.47
C TRP A 302 11.43 0.20 14.83
N TYR A 303 11.25 -0.69 13.85
CA TYR A 303 11.65 -2.08 13.95
C TYR A 303 11.81 -2.67 12.53
N PRO A 304 12.99 -3.20 12.16
CA PRO A 304 13.20 -3.70 10.82
C PRO A 304 12.51 -5.04 10.61
N PHE A 305 11.74 -5.16 9.54
CA PHE A 305 11.15 -6.42 9.12
C PHE A 305 11.12 -6.55 7.60
N SER A 306 11.26 -7.77 7.08
CA SER A 306 11.25 -8.03 5.64
C SER A 306 9.88 -8.46 5.13
N GLY A 307 9.63 -8.21 3.85
CA GLY A 307 8.45 -8.70 3.13
C GLY A 307 7.17 -7.91 3.38
N GLY A 308 7.31 -6.62 3.69
CA GLY A 308 6.19 -5.68 3.83
C GLY A 308 5.61 -5.23 2.50
N MET A 309 4.31 -4.93 2.50
CA MET A 309 3.60 -4.42 1.31
C MET A 309 4.07 -3.01 0.92
N GLN A 310 4.40 -2.19 1.92
CA GLN A 310 4.87 -0.82 1.74
C GLN A 310 6.13 -0.76 0.84
N ASP A 311 7.16 -1.51 1.20
CA ASP A 311 8.42 -1.56 0.44
C ASP A 311 8.19 -2.16 -0.96
N TYR A 312 7.32 -3.19 -1.08
CA TYR A 312 6.98 -3.80 -2.36
C TYR A 312 6.36 -2.79 -3.35
N ASN A 313 5.42 -1.96 -2.88
CA ASN A 313 4.77 -0.94 -3.69
C ASN A 313 5.78 0.05 -4.30
N TYR A 314 6.74 0.48 -3.49
CA TYR A 314 7.74 1.45 -3.94
C TYR A 314 8.76 0.82 -4.90
N VAL A 315 9.21 -0.40 -4.61
CA VAL A 315 10.27 -1.07 -5.37
C VAL A 315 9.76 -1.67 -6.68
N HIS A 316 8.55 -2.22 -6.68
CA HIS A 316 8.00 -2.95 -7.82
C HIS A 316 6.79 -2.27 -8.46
N GLY A 317 5.98 -1.55 -7.67
CA GLY A 317 4.73 -0.95 -8.14
C GLY A 317 4.83 0.48 -8.66
N SER A 318 6.01 1.11 -8.61
CA SER A 318 6.19 2.56 -8.87
C SER A 318 5.29 3.47 -8.00
N CYS A 319 4.76 2.92 -6.90
CA CYS A 319 3.74 3.52 -6.07
C CYS A 319 4.34 3.93 -4.73
N MET A 320 4.14 5.17 -4.31
CA MET A 320 4.59 5.63 -2.99
C MET A 320 3.58 5.23 -1.93
N GLU A 321 3.89 4.20 -1.16
CA GLU A 321 3.08 3.75 -0.04
C GLU A 321 3.70 4.12 1.31
N ILE A 322 2.88 4.53 2.27
CA ILE A 322 3.23 4.61 3.69
C ILE A 322 2.29 3.72 4.51
N THR A 323 2.70 3.40 5.73
CA THR A 323 1.92 2.62 6.69
C THR A 323 1.36 3.56 7.76
N LEU A 324 0.05 3.49 7.98
CA LEU A 324 -0.66 4.35 8.91
C LEU A 324 -1.16 3.53 10.09
N GLU A 325 -0.55 3.71 11.25
CA GLU A 325 -1.02 3.14 12.51
C GLU A 325 -2.06 4.10 13.13
N LEU A 326 -3.32 3.66 13.22
CA LEU A 326 -4.45 4.56 13.47
C LEU A 326 -4.98 4.51 14.91
N SER A 327 -4.62 3.47 15.65
CA SER A 327 -5.16 3.21 16.98
C SER A 327 -4.19 2.36 17.79
N CYS A 328 -3.92 2.77 19.03
CA CYS A 328 -3.14 1.95 19.97
C CYS A 328 -3.80 0.58 20.20
N CYS A 329 -5.12 0.56 20.42
CA CYS A 329 -5.90 -0.66 20.49
C CYS A 329 -6.18 -1.20 19.08
N LYS A 330 -5.82 -2.45 18.80
CA LYS A 330 -6.03 -3.08 17.47
C LYS A 330 -7.50 -3.24 17.10
N TYR A 331 -8.29 -3.76 18.04
CA TYR A 331 -9.73 -3.95 17.88
C TYR A 331 -10.49 -3.26 19.02
N PRO A 332 -10.65 -1.92 18.98
CA PRO A 332 -11.33 -1.18 20.04
C PRO A 332 -12.82 -1.49 20.11
N PRO A 333 -13.50 -1.19 21.24
CA PRO A 333 -14.95 -1.20 21.30
C PRO A 333 -15.56 -0.25 20.27
N ARG A 334 -16.64 -0.69 19.59
CA ARG A 334 -17.28 0.03 18.48
C ARG A 334 -17.76 1.43 18.80
N ASN A 335 -18.06 1.71 20.08
CA ASN A 335 -18.46 3.04 20.54
C ASN A 335 -17.37 4.12 20.34
N GLN A 336 -16.12 3.72 20.08
CA GLN A 336 -15.01 4.62 19.77
C GLN A 336 -14.87 4.92 18.27
N LEU A 337 -15.53 4.17 17.37
CA LEU A 337 -15.46 4.39 15.92
C LEU A 337 -15.82 5.84 15.48
N PRO A 338 -16.81 6.53 16.07
CA PRO A 338 -17.08 7.92 15.74
C PRO A 338 -15.89 8.85 16.00
N GLU A 339 -15.15 8.59 17.07
CA GLU A 339 -13.96 9.37 17.43
C GLU A 339 -12.81 9.10 16.46
N PHE A 340 -12.56 7.82 16.11
CA PHE A 340 -11.56 7.47 15.11
C PHE A 340 -11.87 8.13 13.76
N TRP A 341 -13.11 8.09 13.30
CA TRP A 341 -13.51 8.79 12.08
C TRP A 341 -13.22 10.29 12.14
N ARG A 342 -13.65 10.94 13.22
CA ARG A 342 -13.46 12.38 13.43
C ARG A 342 -11.98 12.77 13.38
N LYS A 343 -11.10 11.99 14.05
CA LYS A 343 -9.65 12.24 14.13
C LYS A 343 -8.93 12.02 12.79
N ASN A 344 -9.39 11.07 11.98
CA ASN A 344 -8.70 10.64 10.76
C ASN A 344 -9.23 11.27 9.46
N ARG A 345 -10.50 11.69 9.42
CA ARG A 345 -11.15 12.18 8.18
C ARG A 345 -10.33 13.24 7.44
N LYS A 346 -9.86 14.27 8.16
CA LYS A 346 -9.07 15.36 7.55
C LYS A 346 -7.73 14.84 7.01
N ALA A 347 -7.06 13.96 7.75
CA ALA A 347 -5.79 13.35 7.36
C ALA A 347 -5.91 12.47 6.11
N LEU A 348 -6.96 11.63 6.04
CA LEU A 348 -7.24 10.79 4.88
C LEU A 348 -7.45 11.64 3.60
N LEU A 349 -8.25 12.69 3.71
CA LEU A 349 -8.52 13.60 2.59
C LEU A 349 -7.28 14.39 2.16
N ALA A 350 -6.52 14.93 3.12
CA ALA A 350 -5.29 15.66 2.84
C ALA A 350 -4.25 14.77 2.16
N TYR A 351 -4.08 13.54 2.63
CA TYR A 351 -3.15 12.59 2.05
C TYR A 351 -3.51 12.22 0.61
N LEU A 352 -4.78 11.97 0.29
CA LEU A 352 -5.20 11.69 -1.08
C LEU A 352 -4.83 12.81 -2.06
N ASN A 353 -4.82 14.06 -1.61
CA ASN A 353 -4.46 15.21 -2.42
C ASN A 353 -2.96 15.26 -2.80
N GLU A 354 -2.09 14.57 -2.06
CA GLU A 354 -0.65 14.55 -2.32
C GLU A 354 -0.27 13.90 -3.65
N VAL A 355 -1.21 13.21 -4.31
CA VAL A 355 -0.99 12.69 -5.67
C VAL A 355 -0.94 13.81 -6.73
N HIS A 356 -1.40 15.02 -6.39
CA HIS A 356 -1.46 16.17 -7.28
C HIS A 356 -0.24 17.09 -7.21
N GLN A 357 0.94 16.55 -6.88
CA GLN A 357 2.21 17.30 -6.93
C GLN A 357 3.31 16.53 -7.68
N GLY A 358 4.40 17.23 -8.01
CA GLY A 358 5.49 16.69 -8.83
C GLY A 358 5.22 16.81 -10.32
N ILE A 359 5.42 15.72 -11.06
CA ILE A 359 5.30 15.69 -12.53
C ILE A 359 4.27 14.67 -13.02
N ARG A 360 3.65 14.97 -14.15
CA ARG A 360 2.97 13.98 -15.01
C ARG A 360 3.06 14.37 -16.48
N GLY A 361 2.92 13.41 -17.38
CA GLY A 361 2.93 13.67 -18.81
C GLY A 361 2.75 12.40 -19.62
N ILE A 362 2.85 12.53 -20.94
CA ILE A 362 2.77 11.43 -21.89
C ILE A 362 4.09 11.31 -22.65
N ILE A 363 4.56 10.08 -22.82
CA ILE A 363 5.69 9.74 -23.69
C ILE A 363 5.16 9.25 -25.03
N THR A 364 5.58 9.90 -26.10
CA THR A 364 5.24 9.53 -27.48
C THR A 364 6.48 9.33 -28.34
N ASP A 365 6.32 8.66 -29.48
CA ASP A 365 7.29 8.71 -30.57
C ASP A 365 7.10 9.98 -31.41
N THR A 366 8.00 10.20 -32.38
CA THR A 366 7.93 11.31 -33.34
C THR A 366 6.69 11.27 -34.26
N GLY A 367 5.97 10.15 -34.29
CA GLY A 367 4.70 10.00 -35.00
C GLY A 367 3.48 10.29 -34.12
N GLY A 368 3.68 10.63 -32.83
CA GLY A 368 2.62 10.88 -31.85
C GLY A 368 2.05 9.61 -31.21
N SER A 369 2.61 8.43 -31.48
CA SER A 369 2.15 7.17 -30.87
C SER A 369 2.68 7.04 -29.44
N PRO A 370 1.86 6.62 -28.46
CA PRO A 370 2.30 6.49 -27.07
C PRO A 370 3.33 5.35 -26.91
N ILE A 371 4.33 5.57 -26.04
CA ILE A 371 5.37 4.59 -25.74
C ILE A 371 5.11 3.98 -24.35
N ALA A 372 4.68 2.73 -24.35
CA ALA A 372 4.48 1.93 -23.15
C ALA A 372 5.80 1.44 -22.54
N ASP A 373 5.81 1.25 -21.21
CA ASP A 373 6.90 0.62 -20.47
C ASP A 373 8.27 1.31 -20.65
N ALA A 374 8.28 2.60 -21.02
CA ALA A 374 9.49 3.41 -20.97
C ALA A 374 9.98 3.49 -19.52
N ILE A 375 11.29 3.40 -19.32
CA ILE A 375 11.94 3.48 -18.01
C ILE A 375 12.31 4.95 -17.78
N LEU A 376 11.76 5.50 -16.71
CA LEU A 376 12.01 6.86 -16.23
C LEU A 376 12.81 6.81 -14.94
N LYS A 377 13.74 7.74 -14.76
CA LYS A 377 14.54 7.88 -13.53
C LYS A 377 14.86 9.34 -13.27
N ILE A 378 14.70 9.78 -12.03
CA ILE A 378 15.18 11.10 -11.61
C ILE A 378 16.68 11.01 -11.31
N GLU A 379 17.48 11.90 -11.88
CA GLU A 379 18.92 11.96 -11.62
C GLU A 379 19.18 12.14 -10.12
N GLY A 380 20.08 11.32 -9.56
CA GLY A 380 20.32 11.26 -8.11
C GLY A 380 19.35 10.38 -7.31
N ARG A 381 18.27 9.86 -7.92
CA ARG A 381 17.34 8.91 -7.27
C ARG A 381 17.43 7.53 -7.92
N ASP A 382 18.06 6.58 -7.22
CA ASP A 382 18.29 5.21 -7.70
C ASP A 382 17.05 4.30 -7.58
N ILE A 383 15.93 4.76 -8.11
CA ILE A 383 14.69 4.00 -8.25
C ILE A 383 14.00 4.38 -9.57
N PRO A 384 13.94 3.48 -10.57
CA PRO A 384 13.21 3.76 -11.79
C PRO A 384 11.70 3.61 -11.59
N PHE A 385 10.93 4.27 -12.44
CA PHE A 385 9.49 4.10 -12.61
C PHE A 385 9.15 3.99 -14.10
N LYS A 386 7.91 3.61 -14.45
CA LYS A 386 7.56 3.30 -15.84
C LYS A 386 6.37 4.11 -16.37
N SER A 387 6.33 4.31 -17.68
CA SER A 387 5.12 4.79 -18.36
C SER A 387 4.05 3.69 -18.47
N SER A 388 2.79 4.09 -18.46
CA SER A 388 1.63 3.23 -18.64
C SER A 388 1.55 2.69 -20.07
N LYS A 389 0.63 1.76 -20.32
CA LYS A 389 0.31 1.30 -21.69
C LYS A 389 -0.11 2.41 -22.65
N ARG A 390 -0.56 3.56 -22.13
CA ARG A 390 -0.95 4.74 -22.89
C ARG A 390 0.15 5.82 -22.92
N GLY A 391 1.37 5.46 -22.52
CA GLY A 391 2.52 6.37 -22.47
C GLY A 391 2.50 7.33 -21.29
N GLU A 392 1.50 7.26 -20.41
CA GLU A 392 1.37 8.21 -19.29
C GLU A 392 2.39 7.92 -18.19
N PHE A 393 2.88 8.94 -17.52
CA PHE A 393 3.68 8.76 -16.31
C PHE A 393 3.34 9.82 -15.27
N TRP A 394 3.61 9.48 -14.01
CA TRP A 394 3.46 10.37 -12.87
C TRP A 394 4.61 10.13 -11.90
N ARG A 395 5.06 11.18 -11.22
CA ARG A 395 6.00 11.06 -10.10
C ARG A 395 5.77 12.19 -9.11
N ILE A 396 5.46 11.83 -7.87
CA ILE A 396 5.37 12.77 -6.76
C ILE A 396 6.79 13.24 -6.44
N LEU A 397 6.98 14.55 -6.42
CA LEU A 397 8.24 15.22 -6.11
C LEU A 397 7.91 16.49 -5.33
N LEU A 398 8.79 16.86 -4.41
CA LEU A 398 8.70 18.15 -3.72
C LEU A 398 9.21 19.29 -4.63
N PRO A 399 8.95 20.56 -4.27
CA PRO A 399 9.45 21.69 -5.05
C PRO A 399 10.97 21.68 -5.18
N GLY A 400 11.46 21.87 -6.41
CA GLY A 400 12.89 21.78 -6.72
C GLY A 400 13.19 21.65 -8.21
N SER A 401 14.47 21.68 -8.54
CA SER A 401 14.98 21.49 -9.90
C SER A 401 15.51 20.08 -10.09
N TYR A 402 15.11 19.42 -11.17
CA TYR A 402 15.39 18.00 -11.40
C TYR A 402 15.79 17.75 -12.86
N VAL A 403 16.43 16.60 -13.08
CA VAL A 403 16.69 16.05 -14.41
C VAL A 403 16.05 14.67 -14.51
N LEU A 404 15.16 14.50 -15.48
CA LEU A 404 14.51 13.25 -15.81
C LEU A 404 15.30 12.52 -16.90
N HIS A 405 15.67 11.27 -16.66
CA HIS A 405 16.25 10.38 -17.67
C HIS A 405 15.14 9.47 -18.17
N VAL A 406 15.01 9.37 -19.49
CA VAL A 406 14.00 8.53 -20.13
C VAL A 406 14.67 7.60 -21.13
N GLN A 407 14.34 6.32 -21.03
CA GLN A 407 14.85 5.27 -21.91
C GLN A 407 13.71 4.32 -22.30
N ALA A 408 13.63 3.99 -23.59
CA ALA A 408 12.72 2.97 -24.09
C ALA A 408 13.44 2.08 -25.11
N ILE A 409 13.08 0.80 -25.17
CA ILE A 409 13.68 -0.14 -26.13
C ILE A 409 13.37 0.33 -27.55
N GLY A 410 14.41 0.46 -28.39
CA GLY A 410 14.27 0.92 -29.77
C GLY A 410 14.29 2.44 -29.95
N TYR A 411 14.46 3.22 -28.88
CA TYR A 411 14.50 4.69 -28.93
C TYR A 411 15.81 5.24 -28.36
N GLN A 412 16.16 6.47 -28.76
CA GLN A 412 17.33 7.16 -28.23
C GLN A 412 17.03 7.66 -26.80
N PRO A 413 17.89 7.36 -25.80
CA PRO A 413 17.69 7.88 -24.46
C PRO A 413 17.81 9.40 -24.43
N ILE A 414 17.00 10.05 -23.60
CA ILE A 414 17.06 11.51 -23.41
C ILE A 414 17.20 11.88 -21.94
N LYS A 415 17.70 13.10 -21.71
CA LYS A 415 17.65 13.78 -20.42
C LYS A 415 16.84 15.07 -20.57
N ARG A 416 15.94 15.33 -19.63
CA ARG A 416 15.08 16.52 -19.65
C ARG A 416 15.13 17.22 -18.29
N SER A 417 15.58 18.47 -18.27
CA SER A 417 15.53 19.30 -17.06
C SER A 417 14.14 19.89 -16.86
N PHE A 418 13.67 19.96 -15.62
CA PHE A 418 12.37 20.55 -15.26
C PHE A 418 12.40 21.09 -13.82
N VAL A 419 11.38 21.86 -13.46
CA VAL A 419 11.22 22.46 -12.12
C VAL A 419 9.84 22.12 -11.59
N VAL A 420 9.76 21.63 -10.35
CA VAL A 420 8.51 21.45 -9.61
C VAL A 420 8.25 22.71 -8.78
N GLN A 421 7.11 23.33 -8.99
CA GLN A 421 6.72 24.56 -8.29
C GLN A 421 6.08 24.25 -6.92
N PRO A 422 6.20 25.18 -5.94
CA PRO A 422 5.45 25.09 -4.68
C PRO A 422 3.92 25.13 -4.87
N GLY A 423 3.18 24.60 -3.88
CA GLY A 423 1.72 24.79 -3.77
C GLY A 423 0.85 23.76 -4.50
N HIS A 424 1.25 22.47 -4.50
CA HIS A 424 0.48 21.37 -5.13
C HIS A 424 0.12 21.62 -6.60
N GLN A 425 1.06 22.22 -7.33
CA GLN A 425 0.89 22.47 -8.76
C GLN A 425 1.68 21.43 -9.56
N ILE A 426 0.95 20.58 -10.28
CA ILE A 426 1.56 19.60 -11.19
C ILE A 426 2.35 20.32 -12.29
N THR A 427 3.57 19.86 -12.50
CA THR A 427 4.36 20.19 -13.68
C THR A 427 4.07 19.19 -14.79
N TYR A 428 3.43 19.65 -15.87
CA TYR A 428 3.19 18.83 -17.04
C TYR A 428 4.46 18.72 -17.89
N LEU A 429 4.83 17.49 -18.25
CA LEU A 429 6.06 17.22 -18.99
C LEU A 429 5.82 16.15 -20.05
N ASP A 430 5.34 16.55 -21.22
CA ASP A 430 5.24 15.63 -22.36
C ASP A 430 6.62 15.42 -23.01
N ILE A 431 6.87 14.20 -23.47
CA ILE A 431 8.18 13.74 -23.92
C ILE A 431 8.05 13.01 -25.24
N GLU A 432 8.75 13.50 -26.25
CA GLU A 432 8.88 12.82 -27.54
C GLU A 432 10.23 12.08 -27.61
N LEU A 433 10.21 10.80 -28.01
CA LEU A 433 11.41 9.99 -28.22
C LEU A 433 11.64 9.71 -29.71
N THR A 434 12.87 9.89 -30.17
CA THR A 434 13.28 9.53 -31.53
C THR A 434 13.67 8.05 -31.62
N SER A 435 13.20 7.38 -32.67
CA SER A 435 13.58 5.98 -32.95
C SER A 435 15.09 5.85 -33.15
N SER A 436 15.68 4.80 -32.59
CA SER A 436 17.09 4.45 -32.77
C SER A 436 17.38 3.79 -34.12
N LEU A 437 16.35 3.34 -34.85
CA LEU A 437 16.49 2.84 -36.20
C LEU A 437 16.66 4.03 -37.15
N ARG A 438 17.84 4.14 -37.78
CA ARG A 438 18.04 5.11 -38.87
C ARG A 438 16.96 4.87 -39.93
N PRO A 439 16.29 5.92 -40.45
CA PRO A 439 15.51 5.76 -41.67
C PRO A 439 16.47 5.24 -42.73
N GLN A 440 16.25 4.03 -43.25
CA GLN A 440 16.82 3.66 -44.53
C GLN A 440 16.16 4.60 -45.54
N ALA A 441 16.84 5.71 -45.84
CA ALA A 441 16.46 6.53 -46.97
C ALA A 441 16.46 5.62 -48.19
N ASN A 442 15.27 5.46 -48.80
CA ASN A 442 15.10 4.93 -50.15
C ASN A 442 16.04 5.71 -51.09
N ARG A 443 17.26 5.22 -51.30
CA ARG A 443 18.05 5.56 -52.48
C ARG A 443 17.53 4.73 -53.65
N LEU A 444 16.43 5.20 -54.22
CA LEU A 444 16.18 4.96 -55.64
C LEU A 444 17.13 5.85 -56.45
N SER A 445 17.61 5.28 -57.55
CA SER A 445 18.43 5.86 -58.63
C SER A 445 19.96 5.89 -58.43
N SER A 446 20.64 4.91 -59.02
CA SER A 446 21.59 5.19 -60.10
C SER A 446 21.82 3.91 -60.91
N SER A 447 21.24 3.89 -62.09
CA SER A 447 21.52 2.98 -63.22
C SER A 447 23.02 2.85 -63.50
N LEU A 448 23.51 1.64 -63.81
CA LEU A 448 24.61 1.33 -64.72
C LEU A 448 24.53 -0.17 -65.14
N PRO A 449 25.13 -0.59 -66.26
CA PRO A 449 24.47 -1.40 -67.28
C PRO A 449 24.82 -2.89 -67.25
N MET A 450 23.95 -3.69 -67.88
CA MET A 450 24.18 -5.10 -68.21
C MET A 450 25.37 -5.26 -69.16
N SER A 451 26.29 -6.16 -68.83
CA SER A 451 27.10 -6.86 -69.83
C SER A 451 27.39 -8.30 -69.42
N SER A 452 26.94 -9.20 -70.31
CA SER A 452 27.50 -10.49 -70.75
C SER A 452 27.61 -11.71 -69.80
N LEU A 453 26.75 -12.69 -70.10
CA LEU A 453 27.04 -14.10 -70.46
C LEU A 453 27.78 -14.99 -69.43
N ASN A 454 27.09 -16.01 -68.90
CA ASN A 454 27.00 -17.33 -69.56
C ASN A 454 26.15 -18.30 -68.73
N VAL A 455 25.18 -18.95 -69.40
CA VAL A 455 24.39 -20.07 -68.87
C VAL A 455 24.76 -21.30 -69.69
N GLN A 456 25.08 -22.41 -69.02
CA GLN A 456 24.62 -23.72 -69.47
C GLN A 456 24.33 -24.66 -68.28
N PRO A 457 23.43 -25.64 -68.47
CA PRO A 457 22.55 -26.16 -67.42
C PRO A 457 22.86 -27.60 -67.04
N PHE A 458 22.43 -28.08 -65.86
CA PHE A 458 22.07 -29.49 -65.70
C PHE A 458 21.01 -29.71 -64.59
N ILE A 459 20.18 -30.71 -64.87
CA ILE A 459 18.86 -31.02 -64.32
C ILE A 459 18.94 -32.16 -63.28
N ASN A 460 18.06 -32.12 -62.26
CA ASN A 460 17.29 -33.23 -61.61
C ASN A 460 17.22 -33.11 -60.07
N ARG A 461 16.03 -32.90 -59.47
CA ARG A 461 14.97 -33.86 -59.08
C ARG A 461 15.24 -34.58 -57.74
N ILE A 462 14.34 -34.40 -56.76
CA ILE A 462 13.60 -35.39 -55.94
C ILE A 462 13.20 -34.80 -54.57
N GLY A 463 11.98 -35.14 -54.14
CA GLY A 463 11.24 -34.59 -53.01
C GLY A 463 11.50 -35.20 -51.61
N PRO A 464 10.51 -35.12 -50.68
CA PRO A 464 10.77 -34.94 -49.24
C PRO A 464 10.57 -36.20 -48.39
N ARG A 465 11.22 -36.28 -47.21
CA ARG A 465 10.81 -37.17 -46.10
C ARG A 465 11.14 -36.63 -44.70
N LEU A 466 10.07 -36.39 -43.94
CA LEU A 466 9.75 -36.83 -42.58
C LEU A 466 10.89 -37.35 -41.66
N PHE A 467 10.95 -36.85 -40.42
CA PHE A 467 11.42 -37.61 -39.25
C PHE A 467 10.52 -37.37 -38.03
N LEU A 468 10.21 -38.48 -37.35
CA LEU A 468 9.39 -38.63 -36.14
C LEU A 468 10.12 -39.67 -35.26
N LYS A 469 9.90 -39.60 -33.93
CA LYS A 469 10.21 -40.60 -32.88
C LYS A 469 11.67 -40.60 -32.35
N THR A 470 11.99 -40.86 -31.08
CA THR A 470 11.25 -41.39 -29.92
C THR A 470 12.03 -41.21 -28.61
N LYS A 471 11.27 -41.25 -27.50
CA LYS A 471 11.64 -41.46 -26.10
C LYS A 471 12.21 -42.87 -25.85
N LEU A 472 13.17 -43.05 -24.94
CA LEU A 472 13.45 -44.34 -24.29
C LEU A 472 14.23 -44.18 -22.96
N SER A 473 13.89 -45.05 -22.03
CA SER A 473 14.25 -45.13 -20.61
C SER A 473 15.37 -46.15 -20.33
N SER A 474 16.15 -45.88 -19.25
CA SER A 474 16.78 -46.80 -18.27
C SER A 474 17.57 -48.05 -18.73
N ILE A 475 18.78 -48.26 -18.18
CA ILE A 475 19.17 -49.38 -17.27
C ILE A 475 20.67 -49.32 -16.86
N SER A 476 20.89 -49.49 -15.54
CA SER A 476 21.99 -49.98 -14.69
C SER A 476 23.49 -49.92 -15.06
N ASN A 477 24.32 -49.53 -14.07
CA ASN A 477 25.25 -50.46 -13.38
C ASN A 477 25.73 -49.93 -12.00
N ARG A 478 25.88 -50.87 -11.04
CA ARG A 478 26.42 -50.76 -9.65
C ARG A 478 27.95 -50.53 -9.67
N ASN A 479 28.70 -50.10 -8.65
CA ASN A 479 28.83 -50.37 -7.18
C ASN A 479 29.29 -49.05 -6.49
N GLU A 480 29.21 -48.77 -5.19
CA GLU A 480 29.68 -49.53 -4.02
C GLU A 480 29.15 -48.90 -2.70
N GLN A 481 29.21 -49.67 -1.61
CA GLN A 481 28.47 -49.53 -0.34
C GLN A 481 29.00 -48.44 0.63
N THR A 482 28.08 -47.81 1.39
CA THR A 482 28.24 -47.57 2.84
C THR A 482 26.87 -47.61 3.53
N ASN A 483 26.74 -48.46 4.55
CA ASN A 483 25.52 -48.74 5.31
C ASN A 483 25.29 -47.71 6.43
N GLN A 484 24.16 -47.02 6.44
CA GLN A 484 23.49 -46.57 7.68
C GLN A 484 21.97 -46.75 7.50
N GLN A 485 21.39 -47.64 8.30
CA GLN A 485 19.95 -47.93 8.32
C GLN A 485 19.19 -46.79 9.01
N SER A 486 18.25 -46.15 8.30
CA SER A 486 17.18 -45.36 8.90
C SER A 486 15.89 -46.19 8.93
N LYS A 487 15.30 -46.33 10.12
CA LYS A 487 13.94 -46.88 10.28
C LYS A 487 12.97 -45.71 10.32
N THR A 488 12.10 -45.62 9.33
CA THR A 488 10.97 -44.68 9.28
C THR A 488 9.75 -45.33 9.94
N VAL A 489 9.15 -44.67 10.94
CA VAL A 489 7.84 -45.05 11.49
C VAL A 489 6.84 -43.96 11.11
N SER A 490 5.82 -44.35 10.36
CA SER A 490 4.67 -43.52 9.95
C SER A 490 3.60 -43.51 11.03
N PHE A 491 2.99 -42.35 11.32
CA PHE A 491 1.73 -42.28 12.07
C PHE A 491 0.62 -41.73 11.18
N ASP A 492 -0.50 -42.45 11.19
CA ASP A 492 -1.73 -42.20 10.45
C ASP A 492 -2.67 -41.27 11.24
N ARG A 493 -3.49 -40.49 10.54
CA ARG A 493 -4.48 -39.56 11.12
C ARG A 493 -5.78 -40.31 11.42
N SER A 494 -6.26 -40.25 12.66
CA SER A 494 -7.67 -40.51 12.97
C SER A 494 -8.25 -39.60 14.07
N SER A 495 -9.37 -38.98 13.69
CA SER A 495 -10.59 -38.59 14.42
C SER A 495 -10.66 -38.43 15.95
N ASP A 496 -11.26 -37.30 16.33
CA ASP A 496 -12.29 -37.06 17.36
C ASP A 496 -11.97 -36.88 18.86
N SER A 497 -12.29 -35.65 19.30
CA SER A 497 -13.17 -35.28 20.43
C SER A 497 -12.67 -35.26 21.89
N THR A 498 -12.92 -34.10 22.51
CA THR A 498 -13.43 -33.86 23.89
C THR A 498 -12.63 -34.21 25.16
N ARG A 499 -12.41 -33.15 25.98
CA ARG A 499 -12.39 -33.03 27.46
C ARG A 499 -11.90 -34.21 28.31
N LEU A 500 -10.94 -33.94 29.22
CA LEU A 500 -11.08 -34.26 30.64
C LEU A 500 -10.04 -33.57 31.56
N ASN A 501 -10.56 -33.16 32.72
CA ASN A 501 -9.86 -32.65 33.89
C ASN A 501 -8.97 -33.73 34.56
N SER A 502 -7.98 -33.23 35.31
CA SER A 502 -7.18 -33.85 36.37
C SER A 502 -7.68 -35.18 36.99
N PHE A 503 -6.79 -36.18 37.08
CA PHE A 503 -6.37 -36.82 38.34
C PHE A 503 -5.05 -37.60 38.14
N VAL A 504 -4.25 -37.63 39.20
CA VAL A 504 -2.85 -38.06 39.29
C VAL A 504 -2.75 -39.54 39.68
N HIS A 505 -1.84 -40.30 39.05
CA HIS A 505 -0.89 -41.18 39.73
C HIS A 505 0.09 -41.79 38.71
N ASP A 506 1.25 -41.14 38.52
CA ASP A 506 2.51 -41.86 38.44
C ASP A 506 3.69 -40.93 38.78
N SER A 507 4.49 -41.34 39.75
CA SER A 507 5.57 -40.57 40.34
C SER A 507 6.88 -40.97 39.66
N ASN A 508 7.24 -40.27 38.55
CA ASN A 508 8.61 -40.01 38.06
C ASN A 508 8.69 -39.43 36.63
N ALA A 509 7.69 -38.67 36.16
CA ALA A 509 7.78 -37.95 34.88
C ALA A 509 8.02 -36.44 35.10
N PRO A 510 8.89 -35.78 34.29
CA PRO A 510 9.13 -34.35 34.41
C PRO A 510 7.86 -33.55 34.09
N ARG A 511 7.50 -32.60 34.96
CA ARG A 511 6.35 -31.71 34.78
C ARG A 511 6.71 -30.55 33.84
N LEU A 512 5.99 -30.43 32.73
CA LEU A 512 6.00 -29.23 31.89
C LEU A 512 5.01 -28.22 32.44
N LEU A 513 5.51 -27.15 33.06
CA LEU A 513 4.72 -25.98 33.45
C LEU A 513 4.89 -24.88 32.39
N TRP A 514 3.78 -24.47 31.78
CA TRP A 514 3.72 -23.31 30.90
C TRP A 514 3.47 -22.06 31.75
N GLU A 515 4.48 -21.21 31.91
CA GLU A 515 4.31 -19.84 32.41
C GLU A 515 4.42 -18.87 31.23
N ARG A 516 3.35 -18.12 30.94
CA ARG A 516 3.38 -17.00 30.00
C ARG A 516 4.07 -15.82 30.68
N SER A 517 5.26 -15.44 30.23
CA SER A 517 5.87 -14.15 30.61
C SER A 517 5.38 -13.04 29.68
N HIS A 518 5.00 -11.91 30.28
CA HIS A 518 4.62 -10.68 29.58
C HIS A 518 5.85 -9.96 28.98
N SER A 519 6.10 -10.15 27.68
CA SER A 519 6.78 -9.17 26.82
C SER A 519 6.71 -9.63 25.35
N PHE A 520 6.80 -8.67 24.44
CA PHE A 520 6.52 -8.78 23.00
C PHE A 520 7.48 -9.73 22.23
N GLU A 521 6.89 -10.43 21.24
CA GLU A 521 7.42 -11.15 20.06
C GLU A 521 8.20 -12.51 20.16
N ASP A 522 7.69 -13.48 19.39
CA ASP A 522 8.36 -14.57 18.64
C ASP A 522 9.46 -15.41 19.30
N SER A 523 9.32 -15.73 20.59
CA SER A 523 9.96 -16.93 21.15
C SER A 523 9.15 -17.54 22.29
N SER A 524 8.93 -18.85 22.23
CA SER A 524 8.47 -19.61 23.40
C SER A 524 9.71 -20.16 24.12
N ARG A 525 9.96 -19.70 25.35
CA ARG A 525 11.01 -20.27 26.21
C ARG A 525 10.45 -21.48 26.93
N VAL A 526 11.04 -22.65 26.70
CA VAL A 526 10.70 -23.88 27.45
C VAL A 526 11.77 -24.08 28.50
N LYS A 527 11.38 -24.06 29.79
CA LYS A 527 12.24 -24.47 30.89
C LYS A 527 11.90 -25.92 31.25
N ILE A 528 12.89 -26.80 31.19
CA ILE A 528 12.78 -28.18 31.66
C ILE A 528 13.50 -28.25 32.99
N PHE A 529 12.85 -28.77 34.02
CA PHE A 529 13.47 -29.05 35.31
C PHE A 529 13.76 -30.54 35.40
N ASP A 530 15.05 -30.88 35.51
CA ASP A 530 15.48 -32.19 35.98
C ASP A 530 15.87 -32.06 37.46
N ASN A 531 15.56 -33.07 38.25
CA ASN A 531 15.74 -33.06 39.70
C ASN A 531 17.21 -33.23 40.14
N ASN A 532 18.17 -33.31 39.22
CA ASN A 532 19.59 -33.32 39.56
C ASN A 532 20.41 -32.51 38.53
N THR A 533 20.85 -31.31 38.95
CA THR A 533 22.03 -30.55 38.49
C THR A 533 22.30 -30.42 36.99
N GLU A 534 21.71 -29.39 36.35
CA GLU A 534 22.35 -28.30 35.56
C GLU A 534 21.27 -27.60 34.71
N GLN A 535 21.30 -26.27 34.64
CA GLN A 535 20.34 -25.49 33.85
C GLN A 535 20.64 -25.61 32.35
N LEU A 536 19.79 -26.29 31.60
CA LEU A 536 19.82 -26.28 30.13
C LEU A 536 18.77 -25.29 29.61
N GLU A 537 19.23 -24.12 29.17
CA GLU A 537 18.40 -23.11 28.51
C GLU A 537 18.40 -23.36 27.00
N ILE A 538 17.28 -23.85 26.45
CA ILE A 538 17.13 -24.05 25.00
C ILE A 538 16.25 -22.93 24.44
N VAL A 539 16.85 -22.09 23.60
CA VAL A 539 16.15 -21.07 22.83
C VAL A 539 15.68 -21.69 21.51
N VAL A 540 14.39 -22.01 21.41
CA VAL A 540 13.81 -22.51 20.15
C VAL A 540 13.39 -21.32 19.30
N LYS A 541 14.11 -21.10 18.20
CA LYS A 541 13.64 -20.24 17.10
C LYS A 541 12.79 -21.09 16.16
N CYS A 542 11.52 -20.71 15.99
CA CYS A 542 10.68 -21.30 14.95
C CYS A 542 11.19 -20.85 13.58
N ASN A 543 12.14 -21.60 13.02
CA ASN A 543 12.32 -21.74 11.59
C ASN A 543 12.75 -23.20 11.36
N GLN A 544 11.79 -24.00 10.90
CA GLN A 544 11.91 -25.41 10.47
C GLN A 544 12.78 -26.32 11.34
N LEU A 545 12.22 -27.32 12.03
CA LEU A 545 12.98 -28.56 12.27
C LEU A 545 12.08 -29.77 12.58
N ASN A 546 12.32 -30.84 11.82
CA ASN A 546 12.25 -32.21 12.31
C ASN A 546 13.25 -32.36 13.46
N ILE A 547 12.83 -32.85 14.62
CA ILE A 547 13.69 -33.04 15.77
C ILE A 547 14.38 -34.41 15.67
N PHE A 548 15.71 -34.42 15.63
CA PHE A 548 16.51 -35.61 15.91
C PHE A 548 17.08 -35.50 17.32
N VAL A 549 16.83 -36.50 18.16
CA VAL A 549 17.44 -36.64 19.49
C VAL A 549 18.66 -37.54 19.34
N LEU A 550 19.86 -36.98 19.50
CA LEU A 550 21.10 -37.76 19.64
C LEU A 550 21.40 -37.93 21.14
N ASN A 551 21.26 -39.15 21.64
CA ASN A 551 21.85 -39.56 22.90
C ASN A 551 23.29 -40.00 22.65
N SER A 552 24.28 -39.33 23.26
CA SER A 552 25.56 -39.96 23.56
C SER A 552 26.12 -39.41 24.87
N PRO A 553 26.52 -40.26 25.83
CA PRO A 553 27.24 -39.83 27.01
C PRO A 553 28.76 -39.81 26.74
N ASN A 554 29.48 -39.00 27.53
CA ASN A 554 30.94 -38.89 27.67
C ASN A 554 31.66 -37.93 26.70
N PHE A 555 32.13 -36.79 27.21
CA PHE A 555 33.54 -36.54 27.51
C PHE A 555 33.68 -35.24 28.33
N PHE A 556 34.62 -35.24 29.28
CA PHE A 556 34.95 -34.19 30.26
C PHE A 556 35.31 -32.82 29.66
#